data_AF-A0AAU1C6C3-F1
#
_entry.id   AF-A0AAU1C6C3-F1
#
_cell.length_a   1.000
_cell.length_b   1.000
_cell.length_c   1.000
_cell.angle_alpha   90.00
_cell.angle_beta   90.00
_cell.angle_gamma   90.00
#
_symmetry.space_group_name_H-M   'P 1'
#
loop_
_entity.id
_entity.type
_entity.pdbx_description
1 polymer ?
#
loop_
_entity_poly.entity_id
_entity_poly.type
_entity_poly.pdbx_seq_one_letter_code
_entity_poly.pdbx_strand_id
1 'polypeptide(L)'
;MTAQPIHPHEPERVPRHGEGIAAALSGARRMEFYREFLAAAPEEAEGVLKRWWCEAMLDTDPAGDRLTAAALDGTLPTTPVADLVARRREAGLPVE
;
A
#
# COMPACT_ATOMS: atom_id res chain seq x y z
N MET A 1 -1.61 -31.66 -13.85
CA MET A 1 -0.82 -30.62 -13.16
C MET A 1 -0.64 -29.47 -14.13
N THR A 2 -1.36 -28.36 -13.95
CA THR A 2 -1.15 -27.13 -14.73
C THR A 2 -0.34 -26.17 -13.87
N ALA A 3 0.88 -25.84 -14.32
CA ALA A 3 1.68 -24.82 -13.67
C ALA A 3 1.02 -23.45 -13.93
N GLN A 4 0.64 -22.74 -12.87
CA GLN A 4 0.20 -21.35 -12.98
C GLN A 4 1.38 -20.49 -13.49
N PRO A 5 1.13 -19.50 -14.36
CA PRO A 5 2.17 -18.55 -14.75
C PRO A 5 2.72 -17.86 -13.51
N ILE A 6 4.05 -17.82 -13.37
CA ILE A 6 4.69 -16.92 -12.40
C ILE A 6 4.45 -15.52 -12.95
N HIS A 7 3.48 -14.80 -12.38
CA HIS A 7 3.32 -13.40 -12.70
C HIS A 7 4.64 -12.69 -12.42
N PRO A 8 5.24 -11.99 -13.40
CA PRO A 8 6.39 -11.16 -13.12
C PRO A 8 5.97 -10.16 -12.05
N HIS A 9 6.60 -10.26 -10.88
CA HIS A 9 6.36 -9.33 -9.81
C HIS A 9 6.91 -7.99 -10.28
N GLU A 10 6.03 -7.06 -10.66
CA GLU A 10 6.46 -5.70 -10.93
C GLU A 10 7.21 -5.20 -9.68
N PRO A 11 8.34 -4.49 -9.86
CA PRO A 11 9.06 -3.94 -8.73
C PRO A 11 8.11 -3.01 -7.97
N GLU A 12 8.10 -3.15 -6.65
CA GLU A 12 7.26 -2.31 -5.82
C GLU A 12 7.62 -0.85 -6.04
N ARG A 13 6.61 0.00 -6.23
CA ARG A 13 6.80 1.44 -6.48
C ARG A 13 7.62 2.11 -5.37
N VAL A 14 7.42 1.67 -4.13
CA VAL A 14 8.21 2.07 -2.97
C VAL A 14 8.90 0.84 -2.40
N PRO A 15 10.24 0.78 -2.36
CA PRO A 15 10.96 -0.30 -1.69
C PRO A 15 10.65 -0.34 -0.18
N ARG A 16 10.46 -1.54 0.39
CA ARG A 16 10.14 -1.76 1.83
C ARG A 16 11.34 -1.64 2.77
N HIS A 17 12.12 -0.58 2.64
CA HIS A 17 13.20 -0.24 3.57
C HIS A 17 13.23 1.26 3.83
N GLY A 18 13.83 1.68 4.95
CA GLY A 18 13.75 3.06 5.42
C GLY A 18 14.20 4.10 4.38
N GLU A 19 15.28 3.85 3.66
CA GLU A 19 15.75 4.74 2.59
C GLU A 19 14.78 4.81 1.40
N GLY A 20 14.22 3.67 0.97
CA GLY A 20 13.26 3.62 -0.14
C GLY A 20 11.97 4.38 0.19
N ILE A 21 11.47 4.21 1.41
CA ILE A 21 10.30 4.94 1.92
C ILE A 21 10.63 6.45 1.99
N ALA A 22 11.75 6.83 2.60
CA ALA A 22 12.16 8.22 2.71
C ALA A 22 12.27 8.91 1.34
N ALA A 23 12.85 8.23 0.34
CA ALA A 23 13.02 8.76 -1.01
C ALA A 23 11.69 9.05 -1.70
N ALA A 24 10.65 8.24 -1.44
CA ALA A 24 9.31 8.41 -2.00
C ALA A 24 8.50 9.55 -1.36
N LEU A 25 8.86 9.98 -0.15
CA LEU A 25 8.15 11.03 0.58
C LEU A 25 8.63 12.45 0.22
N SER A 26 7.70 13.41 0.30
CA SER A 26 8.00 14.85 0.24
C SER A 26 8.90 15.28 1.41
N GLY A 27 9.58 16.42 1.30
CA GLY A 27 10.57 16.85 2.31
C GLY A 27 10.02 16.91 3.74
N ALA A 28 8.82 17.46 3.93
CA ALA A 28 8.20 17.52 5.26
C ALA A 28 7.83 16.13 5.82
N ARG A 29 7.22 15.28 4.99
CA ARG A 29 6.82 13.91 5.37
C ARG A 29 8.03 13.00 5.61
N ARG A 30 9.10 13.16 4.82
CA ARG A 30 10.38 12.48 5.04
C ARG A 30 10.97 12.80 6.41
N MET A 31 10.91 14.06 6.84
CA MET A 31 11.40 14.46 8.17
C MET A 31 10.53 13.92 9.31
N GLU A 32 9.22 13.83 9.10
CA GLU A 32 8.29 13.19 10.04
C GLU A 32 8.57 11.69 10.17
N PHE A 33 8.71 11.00 9.03
CA PHE A 33 9.10 9.59 8.98
C PHE A 33 10.38 9.32 9.78
N TYR A 34 11.47 10.05 9.52
CA TYR A 34 12.71 9.84 10.25
C TYR A 34 12.57 10.12 11.74
N ARG A 35 11.79 11.14 12.13
CA ARG A 35 11.57 11.47 13.53
C ARG A 35 10.88 10.32 14.26
N GLU A 36 9.82 9.76 13.68
CA GLU A 36 9.10 8.65 14.29
C GLU A 36 9.90 7.36 14.27
N PHE A 37 10.55 7.05 13.13
CA PHE A 37 11.34 5.83 12.98
C PHE A 37 12.54 5.79 13.93
N LEU A 38 13.22 6.92 14.14
CA LEU A 38 14.35 7.01 15.07
C LEU A 38 13.92 7.09 16.54
N ALA A 39 12.67 7.47 16.82
CA ALA A 39 12.12 7.51 18.17
C ALA A 39 11.50 6.18 18.62
N ALA A 40 11.17 5.29 17.67
CA ALA A 40 10.52 4.01 17.95
C ALA A 40 11.43 3.05 18.71
N ALA A 41 10.85 2.28 19.64
CA ALA A 41 11.54 1.13 20.21
C ALA A 41 11.78 0.05 19.11
N PRO A 42 12.79 -0.83 19.25
CA PRO A 42 13.06 -1.88 18.27
C PRO A 42 11.84 -2.74 17.93
N GLU A 43 10.99 -3.02 18.92
CA GLU A 43 9.77 -3.82 18.78
C GLU A 43 8.67 -3.10 17.99
N GLU A 44 8.72 -1.77 17.91
CA GLU A 44 7.73 -0.91 17.24
C GLU A 44 8.18 -0.50 15.83
N ALA A 45 9.49 -0.55 15.56
CA ALA A 45 10.10 -0.07 14.33
C ALA A 45 9.51 -0.72 13.06
N GLU A 46 9.18 -2.01 13.11
CA GLU A 46 8.53 -2.71 11.98
C GLU A 46 7.13 -2.15 11.70
N GLY A 47 6.35 -1.88 12.75
CA GLY A 47 5.02 -1.28 12.62
C GLY A 47 5.07 0.12 12.02
N VAL A 48 6.04 0.93 12.44
CA VAL A 48 6.31 2.26 11.89
C VAL A 48 6.69 2.16 10.40
N LEU A 49 7.63 1.28 10.04
CA LEU A 49 8.01 1.06 8.64
C LEU A 49 6.82 0.63 7.79
N LYS A 50 6.02 -0.33 8.27
CA LYS A 50 4.84 -0.83 7.53
C LYS A 50 3.83 0.28 7.28
N ARG A 51 3.51 1.08 8.31
CA ARG A 51 2.57 2.20 8.15
C ARG A 51 3.08 3.23 7.15
N TRP A 52 4.32 3.70 7.32
CA TRP A 52 4.91 4.69 6.42
C TRP A 52 5.08 4.18 4.99
N TRP A 53 5.34 2.89 4.82
CA TRP A 53 5.34 2.27 3.50
C TRP A 53 3.96 2.31 2.84
N CYS A 54 2.89 1.97 3.58
CA CYS A 54 1.52 2.08 3.05
C CYS A 54 1.19 3.52 2.65
N GLU A 55 1.56 4.48 3.49
CA GLU A 55 1.37 5.91 3.19
C GLU A 55 2.15 6.33 1.94
N ALA A 56 3.44 5.98 1.84
CA ALA A 56 4.27 6.31 0.68
C ALA A 56 3.75 5.65 -0.61
N MET A 57 3.22 4.42 -0.54
CA MET A 57 2.58 3.76 -1.67
C MET A 57 1.35 4.55 -2.14
N LEU A 58 0.50 5.02 -1.24
CA LEU A 58 -0.68 5.83 -1.59
C LEU A 58 -0.27 7.20 -2.15
N ASP A 59 0.67 7.89 -1.51
CA ASP A 59 1.14 9.22 -1.91
C ASP A 59 1.76 9.22 -3.33
N THR A 60 2.32 8.08 -3.74
CA THR A 60 2.97 7.94 -5.05
C THR A 60 2.11 7.19 -6.08
N ASP A 61 0.86 6.86 -5.76
CA ASP A 61 -0.04 6.17 -6.68
C ASP A 61 -0.37 7.09 -7.87
N PRO A 62 -0.01 6.71 -9.12
CA PRO A 62 -0.34 7.52 -10.29
C PRO A 62 -1.84 7.73 -10.50
N ALA A 63 -2.68 6.86 -9.94
CA ALA A 63 -4.13 6.98 -9.99
C ALA A 63 -4.73 7.71 -8.78
N GLY A 64 -3.93 8.12 -7.80
CA GLY A 64 -4.37 8.63 -6.50
C GLY A 64 -5.33 9.81 -6.58
N ASP A 65 -4.97 10.85 -7.34
CA ASP A 65 -5.82 12.04 -7.52
C ASP A 65 -7.16 11.70 -8.16
N ARG A 66 -7.15 10.86 -9.19
CA ARG A 66 -8.36 10.42 -9.90
C ARG A 66 -9.27 9.62 -8.98
N LEU A 67 -8.71 8.70 -8.20
CA LEU A 67 -9.45 7.87 -7.25
C LEU A 67 -10.04 8.71 -6.11
N THR A 68 -9.27 9.68 -5.61
CA THR A 68 -9.70 10.61 -4.56
C THR A 68 -10.85 11.49 -5.06
N ALA A 69 -10.72 12.07 -6.25
CA ALA A 69 -11.79 12.85 -6.88
C ALA A 69 -13.05 12.02 -7.07
N ALA A 70 -12.94 10.82 -7.65
CA ALA A 70 -14.08 9.93 -7.86
C ALA A 70 -14.77 9.54 -6.53
N ALA A 71 -14.01 9.34 -5.47
CA ALA A 71 -14.55 9.04 -4.14
C ALA A 71 -15.32 10.24 -3.57
N LEU A 72 -14.75 11.44 -3.65
CA LEU A 72 -15.38 12.69 -3.16
C LEU A 72 -16.64 13.03 -3.96
N ASP A 73 -16.63 12.79 -5.27
CA ASP A 73 -17.77 13.03 -6.17
C ASP A 73 -18.84 11.93 -6.10
N GLY A 74 -18.59 10.84 -5.35
CA GLY A 74 -19.51 9.70 -5.25
C GLY A 74 -19.62 8.88 -6.54
N THR A 75 -18.62 8.96 -7.41
CA THR A 75 -18.58 8.27 -8.72
C THR A 75 -17.63 7.07 -8.74
N LEU A 76 -16.90 6.82 -7.64
CA LEU A 76 -16.01 5.67 -7.53
C LEU A 76 -16.81 4.36 -7.64
N PRO A 77 -16.47 3.47 -8.60
CA PRO A 77 -17.16 2.20 -8.73
C PRO A 77 -17.04 1.35 -7.45
N THR A 78 -18.18 1.00 -6.86
CA THR A 78 -18.24 0.16 -5.67
C THR A 78 -18.63 -1.28 -6.02
N THR A 79 -18.19 -2.24 -5.21
CA THR A 79 -18.63 -3.63 -5.26
C THR A 79 -19.15 -4.02 -3.87
N PRO A 80 -20.27 -4.74 -3.76
CA PRO A 80 -20.72 -5.30 -2.49
C PRO A 80 -19.64 -6.20 -1.87
N VAL A 81 -19.48 -6.15 -0.56
CA VAL A 81 -18.48 -6.97 0.16
C VAL A 81 -18.69 -8.47 -0.10
N ALA A 82 -19.95 -8.91 -0.18
CA ALA A 82 -20.28 -10.31 -0.48
C ALA A 82 -19.71 -10.76 -1.83
N ASP A 83 -19.79 -9.91 -2.87
CA ASP A 83 -19.30 -10.21 -4.21
C ASP A 83 -17.76 -10.21 -4.24
N LEU A 84 -17.12 -9.29 -3.51
CA LEU A 84 -15.67 -9.29 -3.35
C LEU A 84 -15.18 -10.58 -2.67
N VAL A 85 -15.86 -11.01 -1.60
CA VAL A 85 -15.56 -12.24 -0.86
C VAL A 85 -15.72 -13.47 -1.75
N ALA A 86 -16.81 -13.55 -2.52
CA ALA A 86 -17.03 -14.64 -3.48
C ALA A 86 -15.88 -14.71 -4.50
N ARG A 87 -15.51 -13.58 -5.10
CA ARG A 87 -14.41 -13.48 -6.07
C ARG A 87 -13.07 -13.90 -5.47
N ARG A 88 -12.77 -13.53 -4.23
CA ARG A 88 -11.53 -13.95 -3.54
C ARG A 88 -11.51 -15.46 -3.30
N ARG A 89 -12.63 -16.07 -2.91
CA ARG A 89 -12.75 -17.53 -2.75
C ARG A 89 -12.55 -18.26 -4.06
N GLU A 90 -13.17 -17.80 -5.14
CA GLU A 90 -12.99 -18.34 -6.49
C GLU A 90 -11.53 -18.26 -6.96
N ALA A 91 -10.82 -17.20 -6.56
CA ALA A 91 -9.39 -17.03 -6.82
C ALA A 91 -8.47 -17.81 -5.84
N GLY A 92 -9.03 -18.54 -4.87
CA GLY A 92 -8.25 -19.28 -3.86
C GLY A 92 -7.48 -18.38 -2.87
N LEU A 93 -7.90 -17.12 -2.72
CA LEU A 93 -7.27 -16.16 -1.81
C LEU A 93 -7.90 -16.23 -0.41
N PRO A 94 -7.12 -16.00 0.67
CA PRO A 94 -7.63 -15.97 2.02
C PRO A 94 -8.62 -14.81 2.23
N VAL A 95 -9.60 -15.05 3.10
CA VAL A 95 -10.72 -14.14 3.41
C VAL A 95 -10.97 -13.97 4.90
N GLU A 96 -10.07 -14.51 5.73
CA GLU A 96 -10.10 -14.43 7.20
C GLU A 96 -9.41 -13.17 7.71
#